data_AF-A0A7J9DU55-F1
#
_entry.id   AF-A0A7J9DU55-F1
#
_cell.length_a   1.000
_cell.length_b   1.000
_cell.length_c   1.000
_cell.angle_alpha   90.00
_cell.angle_beta   90.00
_cell.angle_gamma   90.00
#
_symmetry.space_group_name_H-M   'P 1'
#
loop_
_entity.id
_entity.type
_entity.pdbx_description
1 polymer ?
#
loop_
_entity_poly.entity_id
_entity_poly.type
_entity_poly.pdbx_seq_one_letter_code
_entity_poly.pdbx_strand_id
1 'polypeptide(L)'
;MPHRDVRTWTILVSTFARVGSNGAALELFKNMRNEGIKPNQFTLSSVLKCCSSLSELKVGKGVHGWILRNGVVFDVILENALFYFYVKCEDFGSAKWLFESMEEKNSVTWNIMIGAYLDTGNVDKAVDLFRRQGLKGVSIWNTIINGLMRNGFERIALKLLYEMVKDGTLFNEVTFSIALVLVSLLKDLELGKQIHGRVLLSGIHVDGFLRNSLIDMYC
;
A
#
# COMPACT_ATOMS: atom_id res chain seq x y z
N MET A 1 -24.35 -26.43 -17.72
CA MET A 1 -23.36 -25.34 -17.87
C MET A 1 -22.07 -25.97 -18.35
N PRO A 2 -21.34 -25.38 -19.31
CA PRO A 2 -20.04 -25.93 -19.71
C PRO A 2 -19.13 -26.01 -18.49
N HIS A 3 -18.34 -27.07 -18.39
CA HIS A 3 -17.48 -27.34 -17.23
C HIS A 3 -16.54 -26.15 -17.03
N ARG A 4 -16.71 -25.39 -15.95
CA ARG A 4 -15.85 -24.24 -15.67
C ARG A 4 -14.47 -24.76 -15.28
N ASP A 5 -13.45 -24.30 -15.97
CA ASP A 5 -12.06 -24.59 -15.66
C ASP A 5 -11.47 -23.56 -14.69
N VAL A 6 -10.22 -23.80 -14.25
CA VAL A 6 -9.50 -22.89 -13.33
C VAL A 6 -9.44 -21.47 -13.91
N ARG A 7 -9.27 -21.33 -15.23
CA ARG A 7 -9.14 -20.03 -15.89
C ARG A 7 -10.44 -19.23 -15.80
N THR A 8 -11.57 -19.86 -16.10
CA THR A 8 -12.90 -19.22 -16.04
C THR A 8 -13.20 -18.77 -14.62
N TRP A 9 -12.95 -19.62 -13.62
CA TRP A 9 -13.11 -19.27 -12.21
C TRP A 9 -12.18 -18.14 -11.77
N THR A 10 -10.92 -18.17 -12.18
CA THR A 10 -9.93 -17.12 -11.89
C THR A 10 -10.40 -15.77 -12.42
N ILE A 11 -10.88 -15.72 -13.66
CA ILE A 11 -11.40 -14.48 -14.27
C ILE A 11 -12.61 -13.95 -13.50
N LEU A 12 -13.56 -14.82 -13.14
CA LEU A 12 -14.74 -14.40 -12.39
C LEU A 12 -14.35 -13.84 -11.02
N VAL A 13 -13.61 -14.59 -10.21
CA VAL A 13 -13.20 -14.16 -8.86
C VAL A 13 -12.41 -12.84 -8.92
N SER A 14 -11.40 -12.76 -9.79
CA SER A 14 -10.57 -11.56 -9.91
C SER A 14 -11.32 -10.34 -10.45
N THR A 15 -12.28 -10.54 -11.36
CA THR A 15 -13.11 -9.45 -11.89
C THR A 15 -14.03 -8.88 -10.80
N PHE A 16 -14.72 -9.74 -10.06
CA PHE A 16 -15.59 -9.31 -8.95
C PHE A 16 -14.78 -8.63 -7.83
N ALA A 17 -13.58 -9.14 -7.52
CA ALA A 17 -12.66 -8.49 -6.60
C ALA A 17 -12.26 -7.08 -7.08
N ARG A 18 -11.92 -6.93 -8.37
CA ARG A 18 -11.47 -5.66 -8.95
C ARG A 18 -12.55 -4.58 -8.97
N VAL A 19 -13.82 -4.94 -9.15
CA VAL A 19 -14.94 -3.98 -9.12
C VAL A 19 -15.43 -3.67 -7.69
N GLY A 20 -14.77 -4.21 -6.66
CA GLY A 20 -15.11 -3.97 -5.25
C GLY A 20 -16.21 -4.85 -4.69
N SER A 21 -16.76 -5.78 -5.48
CA SER A 21 -17.77 -6.76 -5.06
C SER A 21 -17.13 -7.92 -4.28
N ASN A 22 -16.45 -7.58 -3.18
CA ASN A 22 -15.59 -8.49 -2.41
C ASN A 22 -16.36 -9.71 -1.88
N GLY A 23 -17.57 -9.52 -1.34
CA GLY A 23 -18.39 -10.62 -0.84
C GLY A 23 -18.76 -11.64 -1.93
N ALA A 24 -19.15 -11.15 -3.11
CA ALA A 24 -19.44 -12.01 -4.25
C ALA A 24 -18.20 -12.76 -4.76
N ALA A 25 -17.02 -12.12 -4.73
CA ALA A 25 -15.76 -12.77 -5.07
C ALA A 25 -15.42 -13.92 -4.10
N LEU A 26 -15.67 -13.73 -2.80
CA LEU A 26 -15.48 -14.79 -1.79
C LEU A 26 -16.48 -15.95 -1.96
N GLU A 27 -17.73 -15.67 -2.30
CA GLU A 27 -18.72 -16.72 -2.62
C GLU A 27 -18.35 -17.50 -3.90
N LEU A 28 -17.88 -16.82 -4.94
CA LEU A 28 -17.37 -17.46 -6.16
C LEU A 28 -16.15 -18.36 -5.85
N PHE A 29 -15.25 -17.90 -4.99
CA PHE A 29 -14.11 -18.70 -4.54
C PHE A 29 -14.54 -19.95 -3.76
N LYS A 30 -15.55 -19.83 -2.90
CA LYS A 30 -16.13 -20.97 -2.18
C LYS A 30 -16.73 -21.99 -3.15
N ASN A 31 -17.46 -21.53 -4.16
CA ASN A 31 -18.04 -22.39 -5.20
C ASN A 31 -16.97 -23.09 -6.04
N MET A 32 -15.92 -22.37 -6.46
CA MET A 32 -14.76 -22.94 -7.16
C MET A 32 -14.17 -24.12 -6.38
N ARG A 33 -14.02 -23.97 -5.06
CA ARG A 33 -13.49 -25.03 -4.19
C ARG A 33 -14.46 -26.20 -4.00
N ASN A 34 -15.76 -25.93 -3.91
CA ASN A 34 -16.79 -26.96 -3.80
C ASN A 34 -16.89 -27.83 -5.06
N GLU A 35 -16.57 -27.26 -6.23
CA GLU A 35 -16.43 -28.00 -7.50
C GLU A 35 -15.09 -28.76 -7.61
N GLY A 36 -14.25 -28.77 -6.57
CA GLY A 36 -12.96 -29.44 -6.57
C GLY A 36 -11.89 -28.74 -7.40
N ILE A 37 -12.16 -27.54 -7.91
CA ILE A 37 -11.24 -26.78 -8.75
C ILE A 37 -10.22 -26.06 -7.86
N LYS A 38 -8.93 -26.35 -8.06
CA LYS A 38 -7.85 -25.73 -7.27
C LYS A 38 -7.59 -24.29 -7.73
N PRO A 39 -7.67 -23.30 -6.83
CA PRO A 39 -7.28 -21.92 -7.14
C PRO A 39 -5.77 -21.83 -7.41
N ASN A 40 -5.39 -20.94 -8.33
CA ASN A 40 -4.00 -20.57 -8.56
C ASN A 40 -3.60 -19.34 -7.71
N GLN A 41 -2.33 -18.94 -7.79
CA GLN A 41 -1.77 -17.79 -7.05
C GLN A 41 -2.52 -16.48 -7.32
N PHE A 42 -2.99 -16.26 -8.55
CA PHE A 42 -3.77 -15.07 -8.91
C PHE A 42 -5.12 -15.04 -8.19
N THR A 43 -5.86 -16.15 -8.23
CA THR A 43 -7.14 -16.27 -7.51
C THR A 43 -6.94 -16.06 -6.01
N LEU A 44 -5.94 -16.69 -5.42
CA LEU A 44 -5.63 -16.57 -3.99
C LEU A 44 -5.26 -15.13 -3.60
N SER A 45 -4.45 -14.45 -4.42
CA SER A 45 -4.08 -13.05 -4.21
C SER A 45 -5.30 -12.12 -4.26
N SER A 46 -6.21 -12.34 -5.22
CA SER A 46 -7.48 -11.60 -5.30
C SER A 46 -8.36 -11.86 -4.08
N VAL A 47 -8.48 -13.11 -3.63
CA VAL A 47 -9.28 -13.49 -2.46
C VAL A 47 -8.71 -12.87 -1.18
N LEU A 48 -7.40 -12.91 -0.97
CA LEU A 48 -6.76 -12.28 0.19
C LEU A 48 -6.98 -10.75 0.21
N LYS A 49 -6.94 -10.10 -0.96
CA LYS A 49 -7.31 -8.67 -1.08
C LYS A 49 -8.78 -8.44 -0.71
N CYS A 50 -9.71 -9.29 -1.14
CA CYS A 50 -11.11 -9.22 -0.72
C CYS A 50 -11.26 -9.40 0.80
N CYS A 51 -10.56 -10.36 1.41
CA CYS A 51 -10.55 -10.54 2.86
C CYS A 51 -10.01 -9.30 3.57
N SER A 52 -8.97 -8.66 3.04
CA SER A 52 -8.39 -7.42 3.57
C SER A 52 -9.41 -6.29 3.56
N SER A 53 -10.11 -6.10 2.44
CA SER A 53 -11.11 -5.04 2.26
C SER A 53 -12.36 -5.22 3.13
N LEU A 54 -12.67 -6.46 3.51
CA LEU A 54 -13.82 -6.79 4.37
C LEU A 54 -13.42 -7.01 5.84
N SER A 55 -12.14 -6.89 6.18
CA SER A 55 -11.58 -7.25 7.49
C SER A 55 -11.92 -8.68 7.95
N GLU A 56 -12.04 -9.61 7.01
CA GLU A 56 -12.42 -11.02 7.23
C GLU A 56 -11.22 -11.89 7.64
N LEU A 57 -10.69 -11.64 8.84
CA LEU A 57 -9.48 -12.32 9.35
C LEU A 57 -9.62 -13.86 9.38
N LYS A 58 -10.80 -14.37 9.78
CA LYS A 58 -11.05 -15.82 9.86
C LYS A 58 -11.00 -16.47 8.48
N VAL A 59 -11.62 -15.85 7.47
CA VAL A 59 -11.62 -16.36 6.10
C VAL A 59 -10.21 -16.34 5.53
N GLY A 60 -9.49 -15.23 5.66
CA GLY A 60 -8.13 -15.13 5.12
C GLY A 60 -7.12 -16.05 5.82
N LYS A 61 -7.25 -16.30 7.14
CA LYS A 61 -6.48 -17.36 7.83
C LYS A 61 -6.79 -18.75 7.28
N GLY A 62 -8.06 -19.02 6.96
CA GLY A 62 -8.46 -20.26 6.28
C GLY A 62 -7.84 -20.40 4.89
N VAL A 63 -7.74 -19.31 4.14
CA VAL A 63 -7.05 -19.28 2.83
C VAL A 63 -5.56 -19.52 3.01
N HIS A 64 -4.90 -18.86 3.96
CA HIS A 64 -3.49 -19.08 4.27
C HIS A 64 -3.21 -20.54 4.67
N GLY A 65 -4.01 -21.12 5.56
CA GLY A 65 -3.89 -22.54 5.91
C GLY A 65 -4.10 -23.47 4.72
N TRP A 66 -5.00 -23.12 3.80
CA TRP A 66 -5.20 -23.88 2.56
C TRP A 66 -3.97 -23.80 1.64
N ILE A 67 -3.35 -22.62 1.48
CA ILE A 67 -2.13 -22.42 0.69
C ILE A 67 -1.01 -23.34 1.20
N LEU A 68 -0.75 -23.32 2.51
CA LEU A 68 0.27 -24.16 3.14
C LEU A 68 -0.03 -25.65 2.98
N ARG A 69 -1.27 -26.08 3.25
CA ARG A 69 -1.68 -27.49 3.16
C ARG A 69 -1.55 -28.07 1.75
N ASN A 70 -1.70 -27.23 0.72
CA ASN A 70 -1.63 -27.66 -0.67
C ASN A 70 -0.27 -27.42 -1.33
N GLY A 71 0.74 -26.97 -0.56
CA GLY A 71 2.09 -26.73 -1.08
C GLY A 71 2.13 -25.68 -2.20
N VAL A 72 1.26 -24.67 -2.15
CA VAL A 72 1.28 -23.58 -3.13
C VAL A 72 2.56 -22.77 -2.90
N VAL A 73 3.41 -22.72 -3.92
CA VAL A 73 4.62 -21.89 -3.91
C VAL A 73 4.20 -20.43 -3.86
N PHE A 74 4.83 -19.63 -3.00
CA PHE A 74 4.62 -18.19 -2.96
C PHE A 74 5.39 -17.53 -4.10
N ASP A 75 4.68 -16.76 -4.93
CA ASP A 75 5.31 -15.73 -5.73
C ASP A 75 5.26 -14.40 -4.96
N VAL A 76 6.03 -13.42 -5.43
CA VAL A 76 6.13 -12.09 -4.82
C VAL A 76 4.75 -11.41 -4.68
N ILE A 77 3.81 -11.72 -5.59
CA ILE A 77 2.47 -11.13 -5.58
C ILE A 77 1.63 -11.73 -4.45
N LEU A 78 1.62 -13.07 -4.33
CA LEU A 78 0.87 -13.78 -3.30
C LEU A 78 1.43 -13.52 -1.91
N GLU A 79 2.75 -13.47 -1.76
CA GLU A 79 3.43 -13.12 -0.51
C GLU A 79 3.02 -11.73 -0.03
N ASN A 80 3.06 -10.73 -0.92
CA ASN A 80 2.65 -9.37 -0.59
C ASN A 80 1.14 -9.27 -0.31
N ALA A 81 0.31 -10.02 -1.03
CA ALA A 81 -1.14 -10.06 -0.77
C ALA A 81 -1.46 -10.66 0.60
N LEU A 82 -0.77 -11.73 0.99
CA LEU A 82 -0.92 -12.36 2.29
C LEU A 82 -0.44 -11.45 3.42
N PHE A 83 0.73 -10.84 3.24
CA PHE A 83 1.28 -9.90 4.20
C PHE A 83 0.37 -8.69 4.39
N TYR A 84 -0.08 -8.07 3.29
CA TYR A 84 -1.04 -6.95 3.32
C TYR A 84 -2.33 -7.32 4.03
N PHE A 85 -2.84 -8.54 3.81
CA PHE A 85 -4.03 -9.04 4.49
C PHE A 85 -3.87 -9.04 6.02
N TYR A 86 -2.76 -9.56 6.53
CA TYR A 86 -2.54 -9.57 7.98
C TYR A 86 -2.40 -8.15 8.57
N VAL A 87 -1.73 -7.25 7.84
CA VAL A 87 -1.65 -5.84 8.24
C VAL A 87 -3.03 -5.19 8.29
N LYS A 88 -3.86 -5.36 7.25
CA LYS A 88 -5.19 -4.71 7.19
C LYS A 88 -6.21 -5.32 8.13
N CYS A 89 -6.08 -6.58 8.48
CA CYS A 89 -6.90 -7.22 9.51
C CYS A 89 -6.33 -7.05 10.93
N GLU A 90 -5.36 -6.14 11.12
CA GLU A 90 -4.78 -5.77 12.42
C GLU A 90 -4.13 -6.92 13.21
N ASP A 91 -3.83 -8.05 12.54
CA ASP A 91 -3.08 -9.16 13.13
C ASP A 91 -1.58 -8.92 12.91
N PHE A 92 -1.09 -7.90 13.62
CA PHE A 92 0.29 -7.43 13.51
C PHE A 92 1.33 -8.47 13.92
N GLY A 93 0.96 -9.43 14.79
CA GLY A 93 1.84 -10.55 15.15
C GLY A 93 2.17 -11.42 13.93
N SER A 94 1.12 -11.83 13.21
CA SER A 94 1.27 -12.63 11.98
C SER A 94 1.93 -11.81 10.87
N ALA A 95 1.58 -10.53 10.72
CA ALA A 95 2.20 -9.65 9.74
C ALA A 95 3.71 -9.49 9.99
N LYS A 96 4.11 -9.24 11.24
CA LYS A 96 5.52 -9.09 11.62
C LYS A 96 6.31 -10.38 11.38
N TRP A 97 5.74 -11.53 11.77
CA TRP A 97 6.38 -12.83 11.52
C TRP A 97 6.61 -13.07 10.02
N LEU A 98 5.60 -12.80 9.18
CA LEU A 98 5.73 -12.92 7.73
C LEU A 98 6.81 -11.98 7.19
N PHE A 99 6.78 -10.71 7.60
CA PHE A 99 7.80 -9.73 7.20
C PHE A 99 9.20 -10.23 7.56
N GLU A 100 9.42 -10.69 8.79
CA GLU A 100 10.73 -11.19 9.23
C GLU A 100 11.16 -12.46 8.48
N SER A 101 10.21 -13.34 8.13
CA SER A 101 10.48 -14.60 7.41
C SER A 101 10.80 -14.45 5.91
N MET A 102 10.43 -13.33 5.28
CA MET A 102 10.70 -13.10 3.85
C MET A 102 12.21 -12.93 3.59
N GLU A 103 12.79 -13.81 2.76
CA GLU A 103 14.19 -13.75 2.34
C GLU A 103 14.48 -12.45 1.55
N GLU A 104 13.60 -12.12 0.60
CA GLU A 104 13.67 -10.89 -0.18
C GLU A 104 12.46 -10.00 0.08
N LYS A 105 12.71 -8.74 0.47
CA LYS A 105 11.67 -7.73 0.70
C LYS A 105 11.74 -6.70 -0.41
N ASN A 106 10.70 -6.64 -1.25
CA ASN A 106 10.63 -5.64 -2.30
C ASN A 106 10.08 -4.29 -1.77
N SER A 107 10.07 -3.27 -2.62
CA SER A 107 9.58 -1.93 -2.27
C SER A 107 8.14 -1.92 -1.76
N VAL A 108 7.28 -2.82 -2.27
CA VAL A 108 5.89 -2.96 -1.84
C VAL A 108 5.81 -3.49 -0.41
N THR A 109 6.60 -4.50 -0.06
CA THR A 109 6.66 -5.07 1.29
C THR A 109 7.06 -4.01 2.32
N TRP A 110 8.12 -3.24 2.03
CA TRP A 110 8.56 -2.15 2.91
C TRP A 110 7.49 -1.06 3.05
N ASN A 111 6.88 -0.63 1.94
CA ASN A 111 5.79 0.35 1.95
C ASN A 111 4.63 -0.08 2.86
N ILE A 112 4.21 -1.34 2.78
CA ILE A 112 3.11 -1.88 3.58
C ILE A 112 3.48 -1.82 5.07
N MET A 113 4.67 -2.28 5.46
CA MET A 113 5.07 -2.32 6.89
C MET A 113 5.23 -0.92 7.48
N ILE A 114 5.82 0.01 6.72
CA ILE A 114 6.00 1.39 7.17
C ILE A 114 4.65 2.08 7.30
N GLY A 115 3.77 1.94 6.30
CA GLY A 115 2.41 2.46 6.36
C GLY A 115 1.64 1.91 7.56
N ALA A 116 1.79 0.62 7.86
CA ALA A 116 1.15 -0.04 9.01
C ALA A 116 1.58 0.57 10.36
N TYR A 117 2.88 0.85 10.54
CA TYR A 117 3.35 1.51 11.75
C TYR A 117 2.88 2.97 11.84
N LEU A 118 2.79 3.68 10.71
CA LEU A 118 2.25 5.04 10.69
C LEU A 118 0.75 5.08 10.99
N ASP A 119 -0.03 4.13 10.45
CA ASP A 119 -1.47 4.04 10.70
C ASP A 119 -1.78 3.68 12.17
N THR A 120 -0.86 3.00 12.87
CA THR A 120 -0.97 2.71 14.31
C THR A 120 -0.31 3.75 15.21
N GLY A 121 0.25 4.82 14.65
CA GLY A 121 0.93 5.89 15.39
C GLY A 121 2.33 5.53 15.92
N ASN A 122 2.89 4.37 15.58
CA ASN A 122 4.23 3.97 15.96
C ASN A 122 5.28 4.57 15.01
N VAL A 123 5.40 5.90 15.05
CA VAL A 123 6.24 6.69 14.14
C VAL A 123 7.72 6.30 14.22
N ASP A 124 8.25 6.02 15.42
CA ASP A 124 9.66 5.67 15.61
C ASP A 124 10.03 4.40 14.82
N LYS A 125 9.22 3.35 14.89
CA LYS A 125 9.45 2.11 14.13
C LYS A 125 9.31 2.33 12.62
N ALA A 126 8.36 3.18 12.20
CA ALA A 126 8.19 3.51 10.79
C ALA A 126 9.45 4.19 10.23
N VAL A 127 10.01 5.16 10.97
CA VAL A 127 11.25 5.85 10.58
C VAL A 127 12.44 4.89 10.62
N ASP A 128 12.57 4.04 11.63
CA ASP A 128 13.65 3.05 11.71
C ASP A 128 13.64 2.10 10.51
N LEU A 129 12.48 1.56 10.13
CA LEU A 129 12.35 0.72 8.94
C LEU A 129 12.67 1.49 7.66
N PHE A 130 12.19 2.74 7.55
CA PHE A 130 12.51 3.60 6.42
C PHE A 130 14.03 3.79 6.26
N ARG A 131 14.74 4.02 7.37
CA ARG A 131 16.20 4.18 7.36
C ARG A 131 16.93 2.90 6.96
N ARG A 132 16.48 1.74 7.42
CA ARG A 132 17.07 0.42 7.11
C ARG A 132 16.89 0.01 5.65
N GLN A 133 15.84 0.48 4.99
CA GLN A 133 15.64 0.18 3.58
C GLN A 133 16.74 0.82 2.73
N GLY A 134 17.46 -0.01 1.95
CA GLY A 134 18.54 0.45 1.08
C GLY A 134 18.04 1.31 -0.08
N LEU A 135 17.42 0.68 -1.08
CA LEU A 135 16.90 1.37 -2.27
C LEU A 135 15.52 2.00 -1.97
N LYS A 136 15.47 3.33 -2.04
CA LYS A 136 14.26 4.11 -1.80
C LYS A 136 13.73 4.67 -3.13
N GLY A 137 12.51 4.31 -3.48
CA GLY A 137 11.78 4.93 -4.59
C GLY A 137 10.89 6.08 -4.11
N VAL A 138 10.37 6.87 -5.05
CA VAL A 138 9.43 7.98 -4.76
C VAL A 138 8.26 7.55 -3.87
N SER A 139 7.78 6.30 -4.02
CA SER A 139 6.65 5.78 -3.24
C SER A 139 6.94 5.69 -1.73
N ILE A 140 8.11 5.20 -1.30
CA ILE A 140 8.40 5.03 0.13
C ILE A 140 8.63 6.39 0.80
N TRP A 141 9.24 7.33 0.08
CA TRP A 141 9.37 8.73 0.51
C TRP A 141 8.00 9.37 0.73
N ASN A 142 7.11 9.25 -0.26
CA ASN A 142 5.75 9.78 -0.14
C ASN A 142 4.98 9.14 1.02
N THR A 143 5.11 7.81 1.22
CA THR A 143 4.48 7.10 2.35
C THR A 143 4.96 7.62 3.70
N ILE A 144 6.28 7.74 3.92
CA ILE A 144 6.81 8.18 5.22
C ILE A 144 6.50 9.66 5.49
N ILE A 145 6.65 10.54 4.50
CA ILE A 145 6.42 11.99 4.68
C ILE A 145 4.93 12.25 4.98
N ASN A 146 4.03 11.69 4.18
CA ASN A 146 2.59 11.86 4.38
C ASN A 146 2.11 11.22 5.69
N GLY A 147 2.63 10.04 6.04
CA GLY A 147 2.26 9.39 7.31
C GLY A 147 2.77 10.15 8.54
N LEU A 148 3.95 10.78 8.47
CA LEU A 148 4.45 11.67 9.53
C LEU A 148 3.54 12.90 9.72
N MET A 149 3.08 13.51 8.62
CA MET A 149 2.13 14.63 8.66
C MET A 149 0.82 14.24 9.34
N ARG A 150 0.25 13.08 8.98
CA ARG A 150 -0.98 12.56 9.60
C ARG A 150 -0.85 12.29 11.10
N ASN A 151 0.38 12.10 11.59
CA ASN A 151 0.68 11.85 13.00
C ASN A 151 1.21 13.10 13.74
N GLY A 152 1.19 14.29 13.13
CA GLY A 152 1.62 15.55 13.77
C GLY A 152 3.14 15.73 13.87
N PHE A 153 3.92 15.07 13.00
CA PHE A 153 5.39 15.15 12.97
C PHE A 153 5.89 15.93 11.74
N GLU A 154 5.28 17.08 11.44
CA GLU A 154 5.54 17.87 10.24
C GLU A 154 7.00 18.31 10.14
N ARG A 155 7.64 18.64 11.26
CA ARG A 155 9.07 19.03 11.26
C ARG A 155 9.98 17.87 10.83
N ILE A 156 9.63 16.63 11.18
CA ILE A 156 10.38 15.44 10.74
C ILE A 156 10.07 15.16 9.27
N ALA A 157 8.79 15.28 8.87
CA ALA A 157 8.36 15.16 7.48
C ALA A 157 9.13 16.12 6.56
N LEU A 158 9.33 17.38 6.99
CA LEU A 158 10.10 18.38 6.24
C LEU A 158 11.58 18.01 6.12
N LYS A 159 12.20 17.50 7.19
CA LYS A 159 13.57 16.99 7.13
C LYS A 159 13.70 15.87 6.11
N LEU A 160 12.75 14.92 6.10
CA LEU A 160 12.75 13.83 5.12
C LEU A 160 12.50 14.32 3.69
N LEU A 161 11.66 15.34 3.48
CA LEU A 161 11.49 15.96 2.17
C LEU A 161 12.80 16.57 1.65
N TYR A 162 13.57 17.25 2.51
CA TYR A 162 14.89 17.77 2.14
C TYR A 162 15.89 16.64 1.82
N GLU A 163 15.87 15.56 2.59
CA GLU A 163 16.71 14.40 2.31
C GLU A 163 16.35 13.72 0.98
N MET A 164 15.06 13.62 0.65
CA MET A 164 14.59 13.11 -0.65
C MET A 164 15.16 13.94 -1.82
N VAL A 165 15.19 15.27 -1.68
CA VAL A 165 15.79 16.17 -2.68
C VAL A 165 17.30 15.94 -2.80
N LYS A 166 18.01 15.75 -1.68
CA LYS A 166 19.46 15.47 -1.68
C LYS A 166 19.80 14.10 -2.27
N ASP A 167 18.92 13.13 -2.07
CA ASP A 167 19.01 11.78 -2.64
C ASP A 167 18.78 11.79 -4.17
N GLY A 168 18.29 12.90 -4.74
CA GLY A 168 18.06 13.05 -6.17
C GLY A 168 16.82 12.32 -6.66
N THR A 169 15.93 11.88 -5.75
CA THR A 169 14.66 11.27 -6.13
C THR A 169 13.76 12.30 -6.81
N LEU A 170 13.34 12.00 -8.05
CA LEU A 170 12.46 12.88 -8.82
C LEU A 170 11.07 12.96 -8.20
N PHE A 171 10.54 14.18 -8.12
CA PHE A 171 9.19 14.42 -7.61
C PHE A 171 8.16 14.04 -8.67
N ASN A 172 7.08 13.41 -8.23
CA ASN A 172 5.86 13.27 -9.01
C ASN A 172 4.74 14.14 -8.44
N GLU A 173 3.59 14.13 -9.09
CA GLU A 173 2.39 14.87 -8.67
C GLU A 173 2.02 14.65 -7.19
N VAL A 174 2.10 13.39 -6.73
CA VAL A 174 1.82 13.03 -5.33
C VAL A 174 2.84 13.67 -4.39
N THR A 175 4.12 13.66 -4.74
CA THR A 175 5.18 14.29 -3.94
C THR A 175 4.96 15.80 -3.81
N PHE A 176 4.65 16.49 -4.92
CA PHE A 176 4.38 17.93 -4.90
C PHE A 176 3.18 18.27 -4.03
N SER A 177 2.12 17.46 -4.10
CA SER A 177 0.93 17.67 -3.27
C SER A 177 1.25 17.49 -1.79
N ILE A 178 1.97 16.43 -1.42
CA ILE A 178 2.45 16.20 -0.05
C ILE A 178 3.31 17.38 0.43
N ALA A 179 4.23 17.85 -0.41
CA ALA A 179 5.11 18.97 -0.08
C ALA A 179 4.34 20.28 0.15
N LEU A 180 3.33 20.58 -0.68
CA LEU A 180 2.48 21.77 -0.53
C LEU A 180 1.62 21.72 0.73
N VAL A 181 0.99 20.57 1.02
CA VAL A 181 0.22 20.40 2.26
C VAL A 181 1.15 20.54 3.47
N LEU A 182 2.35 19.95 3.42
CA LEU A 182 3.32 20.04 4.51
C LEU A 182 3.72 21.48 4.83
N VAL A 183 4.03 22.29 3.81
CA VAL A 183 4.43 23.69 4.03
C VAL A 183 3.26 24.57 4.44
N SER A 184 2.04 24.26 4.01
CA SER A 184 0.82 24.89 4.53
C SER A 184 0.65 24.60 6.03
N LEU A 185 0.79 23.34 6.47
CA LEU A 185 0.74 22.97 7.89
C LEU A 185 1.80 23.69 8.73
N LEU A 186 2.99 23.92 8.15
CA LEU A 186 4.08 24.67 8.78
C LEU A 186 3.94 26.19 8.67
N LYS A 187 2.97 26.68 7.90
CA LYS A 187 2.75 28.11 7.59
C LYS A 187 3.98 28.78 6.97
N ASP A 188 4.74 28.05 6.16
CA ASP A 188 5.93 28.54 5.46
C ASP A 188 5.58 28.97 4.03
N LEU A 189 5.04 30.18 3.90
CA LEU A 189 4.59 30.73 2.62
C LEU A 189 5.73 30.91 1.61
N GLU A 190 6.95 31.18 2.08
CA GLU A 190 8.09 31.39 1.20
C GLU A 190 8.51 30.08 0.53
N LEU A 191 8.63 29.01 1.32
CA LEU A 191 8.89 27.69 0.78
C LEU A 191 7.72 27.20 -0.10
N GLY A 192 6.48 27.50 0.28
CA GLY A 192 5.29 27.22 -0.54
C GLY A 192 5.34 27.84 -1.93
N LYS A 193 5.74 29.12 -2.04
CA LYS A 193 5.94 29.78 -3.34
C LYS A 193 7.05 29.13 -4.17
N GLN A 194 8.16 28.72 -3.54
CA GLN A 194 9.25 28.04 -4.23
C GLN A 194 8.79 26.68 -4.80
N ILE A 195 8.04 25.90 -4.01
CA ILE A 195 7.49 24.61 -4.46
C ILE A 195 6.48 24.82 -5.59
N HIS A 196 5.56 25.78 -5.45
CA HIS A 196 4.60 26.10 -6.51
C HIS A 196 5.30 26.53 -7.82
N GLY A 197 6.35 27.35 -7.74
CA GLY A 197 7.17 27.70 -8.92
C GLY A 197 7.77 26.47 -9.59
N ARG A 198 8.26 25.49 -8.82
CA ARG A 198 8.77 24.22 -9.37
C ARG A 198 7.68 23.36 -10.00
N VAL A 199 6.45 23.35 -9.47
CA VAL A 199 5.31 22.66 -10.11
C VAL A 199 5.08 23.21 -11.51
N LEU A 200 5.02 24.54 -11.67
CA LEU A 200 4.81 25.18 -12.97
C LEU A 200 5.93 24.88 -13.98
N LEU A 201 7.19 24.85 -13.51
CA LEU A 201 8.35 24.55 -14.35
C LEU A 201 8.46 23.07 -14.72
N SER A 202 7.90 22.17 -13.92
CA SER A 202 7.97 20.72 -14.15
C SER A 202 7.04 20.21 -15.25
N GLY A 203 6.12 21.05 -15.76
CA GLY A 203 5.15 20.66 -16.79
C GLY A 203 4.11 19.63 -16.31
N ILE A 204 4.02 19.38 -15.00
CA ILE A 204 3.02 18.49 -14.40
C ILE A 204 1.66 19.15 -14.52
N HIS A 205 0.69 18.41 -15.08
CA HIS A 205 -0.70 18.87 -15.14
C HIS A 205 -1.24 19.02 -13.72
N VAL A 206 -1.72 20.20 -13.36
CA VAL A 206 -2.32 20.44 -12.05
C VAL A 206 -3.69 19.77 -12.01
N ASP A 207 -3.80 18.64 -11.33
CA ASP A 207 -5.08 17.97 -11.10
C ASP A 207 -5.90 18.63 -9.98
N GLY A 208 -7.06 18.04 -9.66
CA GLY A 208 -7.93 18.55 -8.60
C GLY A 208 -7.29 18.51 -7.21
N PHE A 209 -6.43 17.53 -6.93
CA PHE A 209 -5.81 17.37 -5.61
C PHE A 209 -4.67 18.38 -5.39
N LEU A 210 -3.82 18.57 -6.40
CA LEU A 210 -2.76 19.56 -6.38
C LEU A 210 -3.34 20.98 -6.34
N ARG A 211 -4.45 21.23 -7.06
CA ARG A 211 -5.18 22.49 -6.99
C ARG A 211 -5.70 22.80 -5.58
N ASN A 212 -6.31 21.81 -4.90
CA ASN A 212 -6.77 22.00 -3.53
C ASN A 212 -5.60 22.29 -2.58
N SER A 213 -4.48 21.58 -2.74
CA SER A 213 -3.26 21.81 -1.95
C SER A 213 -2.68 23.22 -2.13
N LEU A 214 -2.79 23.79 -3.34
CA LEU A 214 -2.39 25.19 -3.61
C LEU A 214 -3.34 26.19 -2.96
N ILE A 215 -4.65 25.94 -2.98
CA ILE A 215 -5.64 26.79 -2.30
C ILE A 215 -5.34 26.82 -0.79
N ASP A 216 -5.17 25.64 -0.17
CA ASP A 216 -4.83 25.52 1.26
C ASP A 216 -3.49 26.17 1.63
N MET A 217 -2.59 26.39 0.67
CA MET A 217 -1.31 27.06 0.93
C MET A 217 -1.42 28.60 0.88
N TYR A 218 -2.34 29.14 0.08
CA TYR A 218 -2.49 30.59 -0.12
C TYR A 218 -3.62 31.24 0.68
N CYS A 219 -4.51 30.45 1.27
CA CYS A 219 -5.61 30.89 2.14
C CYS A 219 -5.24 30.76 3.63
#